data_AF-A0AAN8I6P4-F1
#
_entry.id   AF-A0AAN8I6P4-F1
#
_cell.length_a   1.000
_cell.length_b   1.000
_cell.length_c   1.000
_cell.angle_alpha   90.00
_cell.angle_beta   90.00
_cell.angle_gamma   90.00
#
_symmetry.space_group_name_H-M   'P 1'
#
loop_
_entity.id
_entity.type
_entity.pdbx_description
1 polymer ?
#
loop_
_entity_poly.entity_id
_entity_poly.type
_entity_poly.pdbx_seq_one_letter_code
_entity_poly.pdbx_strand_id
1 'polypeptide(L)'
;MPELHHFLLERWALYHNLEYDSSEEKNPHLIFYNQKDEVVKTVPVKEMKAEEISSLLDSLGFYKRTQKGEEVPEEFQQFPLRPPKDEL
;
A
#
# COMPACT_ATOMS: atom_id res chain seq x y z
N MET A 1 -5.17 -18.02 4.04
CA MET A 1 -4.16 -17.10 4.59
C MET A 1 -4.88 -16.08 5.47
N PRO A 2 -5.06 -16.37 6.76
CA PRO A 2 -5.89 -15.55 7.65
C PRO A 2 -5.33 -14.13 7.82
N GLU A 3 -4.01 -13.97 7.93
CA GLU A 3 -3.34 -12.66 8.10
C GLU A 3 -3.54 -11.73 6.91
N LEU A 4 -3.29 -12.21 5.69
CA LEU A 4 -3.51 -11.42 4.48
C LEU A 4 -4.99 -11.04 4.32
N HIS A 5 -5.90 -11.97 4.61
CA HIS A 5 -7.32 -11.69 4.53
C HIS A 5 -7.75 -10.63 5.55
N HIS A 6 -7.21 -10.70 6.77
CA HIS A 6 -7.42 -9.70 7.81
C HIS A 6 -6.90 -8.32 7.37
N PHE A 7 -5.72 -8.24 6.76
CA PHE A 7 -5.22 -7.00 6.17
C PHE A 7 -6.16 -6.46 5.09
N LEU A 8 -6.63 -7.31 4.17
CA LEU A 8 -7.52 -6.90 3.07
C LEU A 8 -8.88 -6.40 3.57
N LEU A 9 -9.45 -7.04 4.60
CA LEU A 9 -10.74 -6.64 5.15
C LEU A 9 -10.66 -5.35 5.98
N GLU A 10 -9.62 -5.20 6.79
CA GLU A 10 -9.57 -4.13 7.81
C GLU A 10 -8.68 -2.95 7.44
N ARG A 11 -7.62 -3.18 6.66
CA ARG A 11 -6.53 -2.19 6.49
C ARG A 11 -6.35 -1.74 5.06
N TRP A 12 -6.56 -2.60 4.07
CA TRP A 12 -6.36 -2.27 2.66
C TRP A 12 -7.10 -1.00 2.24
N ALA A 13 -8.38 -0.88 2.59
CA ALA A 13 -9.20 0.27 2.23
C ALA A 13 -8.79 1.60 2.88
N LEU A 14 -7.84 1.56 3.84
CA LEU A 14 -7.30 2.76 4.49
C LEU A 14 -6.07 3.29 3.76
N TYR A 15 -5.35 2.45 3.02
CA TYR A 15 -4.14 2.87 2.31
C TYR A 15 -4.51 3.59 1.01
N HIS A 16 -3.95 4.78 0.82
CA HIS A 16 -4.04 5.49 -0.45
C HIS A 16 -3.10 4.84 -1.48
N ASN A 17 -3.51 4.80 -2.75
CA ASN A 17 -2.71 4.23 -3.86
C ASN A 17 -2.38 2.75 -3.69
N LEU A 18 -3.22 1.99 -2.97
CA LEU A 18 -3.13 0.55 -2.83
C LEU A 18 -4.33 -0.12 -3.48
N GLU A 19 -4.09 -0.91 -4.51
CA GLU A 19 -5.14 -1.69 -5.19
C GLU A 19 -5.00 -3.18 -4.86
N TYR A 20 -6.15 -3.85 -4.74
CA TYR A 20 -6.21 -5.30 -4.59
C TYR A 20 -6.73 -5.91 -5.89
N ASP A 21 -5.90 -6.74 -6.50
CA ASP A 21 -6.28 -7.58 -7.62
C ASP A 21 -6.60 -8.99 -7.11
N SER A 22 -7.82 -9.46 -7.35
CA SER A 22 -8.29 -10.79 -6.97
C SER A 22 -7.92 -11.88 -7.99
N SER A 23 -6.74 -11.77 -8.61
CA SER A 23 -6.20 -12.81 -9.47
C SER A 23 -6.15 -14.15 -8.74
N GLU A 24 -6.50 -15.25 -9.42
CA GLU A 24 -6.51 -16.63 -8.89
C GLU A 24 -5.09 -17.18 -8.59
N GLU A 25 -4.14 -16.30 -8.35
CA GLU A 25 -2.74 -16.64 -8.11
C GLU A 25 -2.58 -17.26 -6.72
N LYS A 26 -2.01 -18.46 -6.69
CA LYS A 26 -1.74 -19.20 -5.45
C LYS A 26 -0.72 -18.51 -4.53
N ASN A 27 -0.04 -17.48 -5.02
CA ASN A 27 0.99 -16.75 -4.32
C ASN A 27 0.67 -15.25 -4.38
N PRO A 28 0.23 -14.64 -3.27
CA PRO A 28 -0.03 -13.22 -3.22
C PRO A 28 1.29 -12.44 -3.14
N HIS A 29 1.36 -11.34 -3.88
CA HIS A 29 2.50 -10.44 -3.92
C HIS A 29 2.03 -8.99 -3.83
N LEU A 30 2.84 -8.13 -3.21
CA LEU A 30 2.75 -6.69 -3.36
C LEU A 30 3.63 -6.27 -4.52
N ILE A 31 3.04 -5.58 -5.48
CA ILE A 31 3.73 -5.05 -6.66
C ILE A 31 3.72 -3.53 -6.54
N PHE A 32 4.91 -2.94 -6.55
CA PHE A 32 5.09 -1.49 -6.48
C PHE A 32 5.39 -0.99 -7.88
N TYR A 33 4.66 0.04 -8.29
CA TYR A 33 4.82 0.70 -9.58
C TYR A 33 5.45 2.08 -9.40
N ASN A 34 6.23 2.54 -10.38
CA ASN A 34 6.67 3.93 -10.44
C ASN A 34 5.63 4.83 -11.11
N GLN A 35 5.96 6.12 -11.27
CA GLN A 35 5.12 7.11 -11.97
C GLN A 35 4.85 6.80 -13.45
N LYS A 36 5.57 5.83 -14.04
CA LYS A 36 5.43 5.39 -15.43
C LYS A 36 4.73 4.03 -15.54
N ASP A 37 4.10 3.57 -14.46
CA ASP A 37 3.46 2.25 -14.36
C ASP A 37 4.43 1.07 -14.57
N GLU A 38 5.73 1.27 -14.33
CA GLU A 38 6.72 0.20 -14.38
C GLU A 38 6.90 -0.43 -12.99
N VAL A 39 6.94 -1.77 -12.94
CA VAL A 39 7.19 -2.51 -11.71
C VAL A 39 8.60 -2.22 -11.18
N VAL A 40 8.68 -1.57 -10.03
CA VAL A 40 9.97 -1.29 -9.36
C VAL A 40 10.34 -2.36 -8.35
N LYS A 41 9.35 -3.00 -7.73
CA LYS A 41 9.57 -3.98 -6.66
C LYS A 41 8.39 -4.94 -6.55
N THR A 42 8.68 -6.20 -6.31
CA THR A 42 7.68 -7.23 -6.01
C THR A 42 8.07 -7.92 -4.71
N VAL A 43 7.14 -8.00 -3.76
CA VAL A 43 7.38 -8.61 -2.44
C VAL A 43 6.34 -9.72 -2.21
N PRO A 44 6.75 -10.97 -1.99
CA PRO A 44 5.82 -12.04 -1.63
C PRO A 44 5.27 -11.81 -0.21
N VAL A 45 3.94 -11.75 -0.09
CA VAL A 45 3.26 -11.51 1.20
C VAL A 45 2.60 -12.75 1.77
N LYS A 46 2.79 -13.91 1.13
CA LYS A 46 2.17 -15.19 1.51
C LYS A 46 2.41 -15.59 2.96
N GLU A 47 3.62 -15.35 3.46
CA GLU A 47 4.02 -15.70 4.84
C GLU A 47 4.12 -14.48 5.76
N MET A 48 3.84 -13.28 5.24
CA MET A 48 3.89 -12.03 6.01
C MET A 48 2.63 -11.85 6.85
N LYS A 49 2.78 -11.25 8.04
CA LYS A 49 1.64 -10.85 8.87
C LYS A 49 1.00 -9.56 8.37
N ALA A 50 -0.25 -9.32 8.77
CA ALA A 50 -0.94 -8.07 8.45
C ALA A 50 -0.18 -6.82 8.95
N GLU A 51 0.47 -6.94 10.10
CA GLU A 51 1.31 -5.88 10.68
C GLU A 51 2.58 -5.64 9.88
N GLU A 52 3.24 -6.69 9.39
CA GLU A 52 4.45 -6.55 8.57
C GLU A 52 4.16 -5.90 7.23
N ILE A 53 3.02 -6.24 6.63
CA ILE A 53 2.53 -5.58 5.42
C ILE A 53 2.30 -4.09 5.69
N SER A 54 1.62 -3.76 6.79
CA SER A 54 1.41 -2.36 7.20
C SER A 54 2.73 -1.63 7.41
N SER A 55 3.67 -2.19 8.16
CA SER A 55 4.98 -1.56 8.41
C SER A 55 5.81 -1.38 7.15
N LEU A 56 5.71 -2.31 6.18
CA LEU A 56 6.35 -2.18 4.88
C LEU A 56 5.77 -0.99 4.10
N LEU A 57 4.45 -0.88 4.03
CA LEU A 57 3.77 0.23 3.36
C LEU A 57 4.10 1.58 4.01
N ASP A 58 4.06 1.64 5.35
CA ASP A 58 4.39 2.84 6.12
C ASP A 58 5.86 3.26 5.87
N SER A 59 6.79 2.29 5.84
CA SER A 59 8.22 2.54 5.55
C SER A 59 8.48 3.03 4.11
N LEU A 60 7.60 2.66 3.18
CA LEU A 60 7.65 3.13 1.79
C LEU A 60 6.96 4.49 1.61
N GLY A 61 6.38 5.06 2.68
CA GLY A 61 5.68 6.34 2.65
C GLY A 61 4.26 6.25 2.12
N PHE A 62 3.62 5.08 2.14
CA PHE A 62 2.19 5.01 1.82
C PHE A 62 1.39 5.68 2.92
N TYR A 63 0.52 6.60 2.51
CA TYR A 63 -0.37 7.27 3.44
C TYR A 63 -1.52 6.34 3.85
N LYS A 64 -1.68 6.16 5.16
CA LYS A 64 -2.78 5.43 5.77
C LYS A 64 -3.80 6.42 6.33
N ARG A 65 -5.02 6.38 5.80
CA ARG A 65 -6.16 7.17 6.29
C ARG A 65 -6.63 6.63 7.64
N THR A 66 -7.21 7.52 8.46
CA THR A 66 -7.85 7.12 9.72
C THR A 66 -9.14 6.35 9.45
N GLN A 67 -9.91 6.79 8.44
CA GLN A 67 -11.15 6.15 8.02
C GLN A 67 -11.26 6.04 6.50
N LYS A 68 -11.97 5.01 6.03
CA LYS A 68 -12.27 4.82 4.61
C LYS A 68 -13.09 6.00 4.09
N GLY A 69 -12.64 6.61 2.99
CA GLY A 69 -13.33 7.75 2.37
C GLY A 69 -12.96 9.12 2.97
N GLU A 70 -12.06 9.18 3.95
CA GLU A 70 -11.44 10.44 4.36
C GLU A 70 -10.69 11.08 3.20
N GLU A 71 -10.75 12.41 3.08
CA GLU A 71 -9.96 13.15 2.11
C GLU A 71 -8.47 13.03 2.47
N VAL A 72 -7.66 12.69 1.47
CA VAL A 72 -6.20 12.67 1.65
C VAL A 72 -5.72 14.11 1.56
N PRO A 73 -5.00 14.62 2.57
CA PRO A 73 -4.43 15.96 2.52
C PRO A 73 -3.60 16.14 1.25
N GLU A 74 -3.61 17.33 0.65
CA GLU A 74 -2.91 17.60 -0.63
C GLU A 74 -1.44 17.18 -0.62
N GLU A 75 -0.77 17.33 0.53
CA GLU A 75 0.61 16.90 0.77
C GLU A 75 0.82 15.39 0.53
N PHE A 76 -0.17 14.55 0.87
CA PHE A 76 -0.10 13.10 0.76
C PHE A 76 -0.75 12.52 -0.49
N GLN A 77 -1.42 13.35 -1.31
CA GLN A 77 -2.04 12.88 -2.56
C GLN A 77 -1.02 12.35 -3.57
N GLN A 78 0.20 12.87 -3.53
CA GLN A 78 1.29 12.43 -4.42
C GLN A 78 2.19 11.37 -3.77
N PHE A 79 1.93 10.96 -2.53
CA PHE A 79 2.69 9.90 -1.88
C PHE A 79 2.23 8.53 -2.39
N PRO A 80 3.14 7.54 -2.49
CA PRO A 80 4.57 7.58 -2.16
C PRO A 80 5.46 8.13 -3.31
N LEU A 81 4.86 8.58 -4.42
CA LEU A 81 5.58 8.92 -5.66
C LEU A 81 6.41 10.20 -5.59
N ARG A 82 6.16 11.07 -4.60
CA ARG A 82 6.98 12.25 -4.33
C ARG A 82 7.22 12.38 -2.83
N PRO A 83 8.46 12.65 -2.39
CA PRO A 83 8.68 13.17 -1.04
C PRO A 83 7.94 14.51 -0.91
N PRO A 84 7.56 14.91 0.32
CA PRO A 84 6.97 16.23 0.52
C PRO A 84 8.01 17.22 -0.02
N LYS A 85 7.59 18.09 -0.94
CA LYS A 85 8.48 19.07 -1.54
C LYS A 85 9.15 19.82 -0.38
N ASP A 86 10.47 19.73 -0.29
CA ASP A 86 11.28 20.69 0.45
C ASP A 86 10.82 22.09 0.03
N GLU A 87 10.09 22.77 0.91
CA GLU A 87 9.93 24.22 0.85
C GLU A 87 11.27 24.83 1.28
N LEU A 88 12.16 25.09 0.33
CA LEU A 88 13.32 25.98 0.51
C LEU A 88 13.52 26.87 -0.72
#